data_AF-A0A077JHG4-F1
#
_entry.id   AF-A0A077JHG4-F1
#
_cell.length_a   1.000
_cell.length_b   1.000
_cell.length_c   1.000
_cell.angle_alpha   90.00
_cell.angle_beta   90.00
_cell.angle_gamma   90.00
#
_symmetry.space_group_name_H-M   'P 1'
#
loop_
_entity.id
_entity.type
_entity.pdbx_description
1 polymer ?
#
loop_
_entity_poly.entity_id
_entity_poly.type
_entity_poly.pdbx_seq_one_letter_code
_entity_poly.pdbx_strand_id
1 'polypeptide(L)'
;MLSKPHQKLLASLITLKDQVMMKDIDSKRLSQNFRMLQEIFQNYILGATTENLENSVVSSWQSIQTEIHRTLRLLITDFLFLQSSHKRSTEEQRLEIVLDHIEKLIGYCQVILNR
;
A
#
# COMPACT_ATOMS: atom_id res chain seq x y z
N MET A 1 -0.22 18.99 7.70
CA MET A 1 0.76 18.59 6.66
C MET A 1 0.91 17.07 6.49
N LEU A 2 0.48 16.24 7.45
CA LEU A 2 0.65 14.76 7.42
C LEU A 2 -0.27 14.00 6.45
N SER A 3 -1.31 14.65 5.91
CA SER A 3 -2.29 14.02 5.01
C SER A 3 -1.77 13.83 3.59
N LYS A 4 -0.89 14.70 3.08
CA LYS A 4 -0.43 14.62 1.67
C LYS A 4 0.28 13.30 1.33
N PRO A 5 1.22 12.78 2.15
CA PRO A 5 1.79 11.45 1.94
C PRO A 5 0.74 10.33 1.88
N HIS A 6 -0.21 10.35 2.83
CA HIS A 6 -1.27 9.34 2.93
C HIS A 6 -2.30 9.43 1.80
N GLN A 7 -2.59 10.63 1.29
CA GLN A 7 -3.42 10.83 0.11
C GLN A 7 -2.74 10.27 -1.15
N LYS A 8 -1.44 10.54 -1.34
CA LYS A 8 -0.67 9.97 -2.45
C LYS A 8 -0.64 8.45 -2.37
N LEU A 9 -0.36 7.91 -1.17
CA LEU A 9 -0.37 6.47 -0.92
C LEU A 9 -1.74 5.87 -1.26
N LEU A 10 -2.83 6.46 -0.76
CA LEU A 10 -4.19 6.01 -1.04
C LEU A 10 -4.51 5.99 -2.54
N ALA A 11 -4.17 7.06 -3.27
CA ALA A 11 -4.39 7.14 -4.71
C ALA A 11 -3.62 6.05 -5.49
N SER A 12 -2.36 5.81 -5.11
CA SER A 12 -1.55 4.73 -5.69
C SER A 12 -2.10 3.35 -5.38
N LEU A 13 -2.60 3.12 -4.16
CA LEU A 13 -3.23 1.86 -3.76
C LEU A 13 -4.53 1.58 -4.51
N ILE A 14 -5.39 2.59 -4.69
CA ILE A 14 -6.61 2.48 -5.50
C ILE A 14 -6.26 2.13 -6.95
N THR A 15 -5.28 2.83 -7.52
CA THR A 15 -4.83 2.56 -8.90
C THR A 15 -4.32 1.12 -9.03
N LEU A 16 -3.53 0.65 -8.06
CA LEU A 16 -3.04 -0.74 -8.05
C LEU A 16 -4.18 -1.75 -7.89
N LYS A 17 -5.14 -1.50 -7.00
CA LYS A 17 -6.34 -2.33 -6.82
C LYS A 17 -7.07 -2.51 -8.14
N ASP A 18 -7.39 -1.40 -8.80
CA ASP A 18 -8.14 -1.43 -10.06
C ASP A 18 -7.39 -2.25 -11.12
N GLN A 19 -6.07 -2.15 -11.18
CA GLN A 19 -5.25 -2.90 -12.13
C GLN A 19 -5.20 -4.40 -11.84
N VAL A 20 -5.04 -4.82 -10.59
CA VAL A 20 -4.99 -6.25 -10.25
C VAL A 20 -6.36 -6.93 -10.36
N MET A 21 -7.45 -6.16 -10.36
CA MET A 21 -8.80 -6.67 -10.61
C MET A 21 -9.15 -6.78 -12.11
N MET A 22 -8.30 -6.27 -13.01
CA MET A 22 -8.54 -6.41 -14.45
C MET A 22 -8.36 -7.87 -14.89
N LYS A 23 -9.23 -8.33 -15.82
CA LYS A 23 -9.10 -9.67 -16.42
C LYS A 23 -7.83 -9.84 -17.25
N ASP A 24 -7.31 -8.75 -17.81
CA ASP A 24 -6.07 -8.72 -18.60
C ASP A 24 -5.10 -7.73 -17.96
N ILE A 25 -4.19 -8.25 -17.15
CA ILE A 25 -3.27 -7.45 -16.34
C ILE A 25 -2.10 -7.02 -17.23
N ASP A 26 -2.00 -5.71 -17.48
CA ASP A 26 -0.81 -5.12 -18.07
C ASP A 26 0.34 -5.15 -17.04
N SER A 27 1.14 -6.21 -17.11
CA SER A 27 2.28 -6.47 -16.23
C SER A 27 3.32 -5.33 -16.23
N LYS A 28 3.51 -4.64 -17.34
CA LYS A 28 4.43 -3.50 -17.44
C LYS A 28 3.89 -2.30 -16.67
N ARG A 29 2.61 -1.98 -16.87
CA ARG A 29 1.94 -0.86 -16.18
C ARG A 29 1.79 -1.14 -14.69
N LEU A 30 1.49 -2.39 -14.32
CA LEU A 30 1.44 -2.85 -12.93
C LEU A 30 2.80 -2.65 -12.25
N SER A 31 3.89 -3.06 -12.91
CA SER A 31 5.26 -2.89 -12.39
C SER A 31 5.67 -1.42 -12.26
N GLN A 32 5.20 -0.53 -13.15
CA GLN A 32 5.43 0.90 -13.03
C GLN A 32 4.72 1.50 -11.81
N ASN A 33 3.43 1.18 -11.64
CA ASN A 33 2.66 1.69 -10.51
C ASN A 33 3.13 1.13 -9.17
N PHE A 34 3.60 -0.12 -9.16
CA PHE A 34 4.22 -0.71 -7.98
C PHE A 34 5.53 -0.01 -7.60
N ARG A 35 6.38 0.35 -8.56
CA ARG A 35 7.58 1.18 -8.29
C ARG A 35 7.22 2.54 -7.70
N MET A 36 6.19 3.19 -8.25
CA MET A 36 5.69 4.47 -7.71
C MET A 36 5.22 4.32 -6.25
N LEU A 37 4.54 3.22 -5.91
CA LEU A 37 4.15 2.91 -4.54
C LEU A 37 5.38 2.76 -3.62
N GLN A 38 6.41 2.04 -4.08
CA GLN A 38 7.66 1.87 -3.34
C GLN A 38 8.37 3.22 -3.09
N GLU A 39 8.43 4.09 -4.10
CA GLU A 39 8.99 5.44 -3.96
C GLU A 39 8.20 6.28 -2.95
N ILE A 40 6.87 6.19 -2.96
CA ILE A 40 6.03 6.90 -1.99
C ILE A 40 6.33 6.41 -0.57
N PHE A 41 6.46 5.10 -0.39
CA PHE A 41 6.78 4.50 0.91
C PHE A 41 8.12 5.02 1.44
N GLN A 42 9.18 4.90 0.63
CA GLN A 42 10.55 5.28 1.04
C GLN A 42 10.68 6.78 1.30
N ASN A 43 10.11 7.62 0.44
CA ASN A 43 10.35 9.06 0.48
C ASN A 43 9.41 9.81 1.44
N TYR A 44 8.23 9.28 1.73
CA TYR A 44 7.21 10.05 2.46
C TYR A 44 6.60 9.35 3.67
N ILE A 45 6.48 8.01 3.64
CA ILE A 45 5.79 7.27 4.72
C ILE A 45 6.79 6.81 5.78
N LEU A 46 7.99 6.38 5.38
CA LEU A 46 9.00 5.88 6.31
C LEU A 46 9.48 6.95 7.30
N GLY A 47 9.56 8.21 6.86
CA GLY A 47 9.95 9.37 7.67
C GLY A 47 8.79 10.15 8.29
N ALA A 48 7.55 9.66 8.24
CA ALA A 48 6.41 10.39 8.78
C ALA A 48 6.50 10.48 10.33
N THR A 49 6.54 11.70 10.87
CA THR A 49 6.67 11.94 12.32
C THR A 49 5.38 12.44 12.96
N THR A 50 5.29 12.34 14.29
CA THR A 50 4.15 12.78 15.11
C THR A 50 4.27 14.22 15.60
N GLU A 51 5.28 14.97 15.18
CA GLU A 51 5.64 16.30 15.71
C GLU A 51 4.51 17.34 15.64
N ASN A 52 3.52 17.12 14.78
CA ASN A 52 2.39 18.03 14.57
C ASN A 52 1.03 17.42 14.99
N LEU A 53 1.03 16.34 15.78
CA LEU A 53 -0.19 15.69 16.27
C LEU A 53 -0.45 16.05 17.72
N GLU A 54 -1.73 16.20 18.08
CA GLU A 54 -2.13 16.30 19.48
C GLU A 54 -1.79 15.03 20.24
N ASN A 55 -1.28 15.16 21.47
CA ASN A 55 -0.86 14.04 22.31
C ASN A 55 -1.95 12.96 22.49
N SER A 56 -3.22 13.35 22.46
CA SER A 56 -4.39 12.47 22.55
C SER A 56 -4.50 11.47 21.39
N VAL A 57 -3.96 11.80 20.21
CA VAL A 57 -4.07 10.95 19.00
C VAL A 57 -2.74 10.31 18.57
N VAL A 58 -1.62 10.72 19.17
CA VAL A 58 -0.26 10.24 18.83
C VAL A 58 -0.15 8.72 18.91
N SER A 59 -0.58 8.10 20.01
CA SER A 59 -0.43 6.64 20.23
C SER A 59 -1.18 5.83 19.17
N SER A 60 -2.42 6.21 18.89
CA SER A 60 -3.25 5.56 17.91
C SER A 60 -2.73 5.78 16.48
N TRP A 61 -2.22 6.97 16.17
CA TRP A 61 -1.58 7.23 14.88
C TRP A 61 -0.31 6.40 14.67
N GLN A 62 0.55 6.30 15.69
CA GLN A 62 1.79 5.48 15.64
C GLN A 62 1.49 3.99 15.45
N SER A 63 0.43 3.49 16.08
CA SER A 63 -0.03 2.12 15.87
C SER A 63 -0.46 1.89 14.41
N ILE A 64 -1.26 2.79 13.83
CA ILE A 64 -1.68 2.68 12.44
C ILE A 64 -0.49 2.82 11.47
N GLN A 65 0.45 3.72 11.75
CA GLN A 65 1.70 3.81 10.96
C GLN A 65 2.47 2.50 10.95
N THR A 66 2.60 1.87 12.11
CA THR A 66 3.32 0.60 12.25
C THR A 66 2.66 -0.48 11.38
N GLU A 67 1.33 -0.54 11.37
CA GLU A 67 0.60 -1.46 10.50
C GLU A 67 0.75 -1.11 9.02
N ILE A 68 0.72 0.17 8.64
CA ILE A 68 1.00 0.60 7.25
C ILE A 68 2.39 0.14 6.82
N HIS A 69 3.42 0.36 7.64
CA HIS A 69 4.80 -0.04 7.33
C HIS A 69 4.92 -1.54 7.18
N ARG A 70 4.30 -2.30 8.10
CA ARG A 70 4.30 -3.77 8.07
C ARG A 70 3.61 -4.29 6.81
N THR A 71 2.40 -3.82 6.52
CA THR A 71 1.62 -4.31 5.37
C THR A 71 2.24 -3.88 4.04
N LEU A 72 2.88 -2.70 3.95
CA LEU A 72 3.62 -2.30 2.75
C LEU A 72 4.80 -3.24 2.45
N ARG A 73 5.55 -3.66 3.49
CA ARG A 73 6.64 -4.63 3.31
C ARG A 73 6.13 -5.98 2.82
N LEU A 74 5.02 -6.47 3.39
CA LEU A 74 4.38 -7.71 2.93
C LEU A 74 3.91 -7.59 1.48
N LEU A 75 3.20 -6.52 1.15
CA LEU A 75 2.73 -6.25 -0.21
C LEU A 75 3.90 -6.23 -1.20
N ILE A 76 5.04 -5.65 -0.83
CA ILE A 76 6.23 -5.64 -1.68
C ILE A 76 6.73 -7.05 -1.96
N THR A 77 6.80 -7.89 -0.93
CA THR A 77 7.19 -9.30 -1.06
C THR A 77 6.21 -10.08 -1.93
N ASP A 78 4.91 -9.90 -1.74
CA ASP A 78 3.89 -10.60 -2.54
C ASP A 78 3.91 -10.19 -4.01
N PHE A 79 4.20 -8.92 -4.31
CA PHE A 79 4.38 -8.46 -5.69
C PHE A 79 5.58 -9.10 -6.38
N LEU A 80 6.69 -9.32 -5.66
CA LEU A 80 7.85 -10.04 -6.21
C LEU A 80 7.50 -11.51 -6.51
N PHE A 81 6.71 -12.16 -5.64
CA PHE A 81 6.21 -13.51 -5.89
C PHE A 81 5.22 -13.57 -7.05
N LEU A 82 4.33 -12.58 -7.17
CA LEU A 82 3.40 -12.47 -8.29
C LEU A 82 4.16 -12.36 -9.62
N GLN A 83 5.17 -11.48 -9.72
CA GLN A 83 5.96 -11.29 -10.94
C GLN A 83 6.81 -12.52 -11.33
N SER A 84 7.17 -13.36 -10.37
CA SER A 84 7.94 -14.59 -10.61
C SER A 84 7.07 -15.83 -10.78
N SER A 85 5.74 -15.70 -10.69
CA SER A 85 4.81 -16.81 -10.90
C SER A 85 4.70 -17.15 -12.38
N HIS A 86 4.86 -18.44 -12.70
CA HIS A 86 4.68 -18.97 -14.06
C HIS A 86 3.48 -19.92 -14.17
N LYS A 87 2.82 -20.22 -13.04
CA LYS A 87 1.64 -21.09 -13.00
C LYS A 87 0.43 -20.25 -12.70
N ARG A 88 -0.59 -20.35 -13.54
CA ARG A 88 -1.85 -19.61 -13.41
C ARG A 88 -2.50 -19.77 -12.02
N SER A 89 -2.55 -21.00 -11.49
CA SER A 89 -3.11 -21.26 -10.16
C SER A 89 -2.34 -20.55 -9.03
N THR A 90 -1.02 -20.41 -9.16
CA THR A 90 -0.19 -19.69 -8.19
C THR A 90 -0.33 -18.18 -8.37
N GLU A 91 -0.47 -17.71 -9.61
CA GLU A 91 -0.72 -16.30 -9.90
C GLU A 91 -2.06 -15.83 -9.31
N GLU A 92 -3.14 -16.60 -9.49
CA GLU A 92 -4.47 -16.31 -8.94
C GLU A 92 -4.43 -16.21 -7.40
N GLN A 93 -3.78 -17.18 -6.72
CA GLN A 93 -3.58 -17.13 -5.27
C GLN A 93 -2.77 -15.91 -4.82
N ARG A 94 -1.74 -15.53 -5.59
CA ARG A 94 -0.92 -14.35 -5.27
C ARG A 94 -1.69 -13.05 -5.48
N LEU A 95 -2.54 -12.97 -6.50
CA LEU A 95 -3.42 -11.83 -6.74
C LEU A 95 -4.39 -11.62 -5.58
N GLU A 96 -4.98 -12.70 -5.03
CA GLU A 96 -5.86 -12.61 -3.85
C GLU A 96 -5.12 -12.04 -2.62
N ILE A 97 -3.91 -12.52 -2.35
CA ILE A 97 -3.09 -12.02 -1.23
C ILE A 97 -2.71 -10.54 -1.44
N VAL A 98 -2.30 -10.18 -2.65
CA VAL A 98 -1.99 -8.79 -3.03
C VAL A 98 -3.20 -7.89 -2.82
N LEU A 99 -4.40 -8.35 -3.23
CA LEU A 99 -5.65 -7.63 -3.06
C LEU A 99 -5.97 -7.39 -1.58
N ASP A 100 -5.90 -8.42 -0.73
CA ASP A 100 -6.16 -8.30 0.72
C ASP A 100 -5.20 -7.28 1.38
N HIS A 101 -3.91 -7.31 1.02
CA HIS A 101 -2.95 -6.34 1.52
C HIS A 101 -3.22 -4.91 1.03
N ILE A 102 -3.62 -4.73 -0.23
CA ILE A 102 -4.01 -3.42 -0.76
C ILE A 102 -5.24 -2.88 -0.01
N GLU A 103 -6.26 -3.71 0.23
CA GLU A 103 -7.48 -3.30 0.92
C GLU A 103 -7.22 -2.89 2.38
N LYS A 104 -6.39 -3.64 3.11
CA LYS A 104 -5.96 -3.27 4.46
C LYS A 104 -5.26 -1.91 4.48
N LEU A 105 -4.33 -1.68 3.54
CA LEU A 105 -3.62 -0.41 3.44
C LEU A 105 -4.54 0.76 3.10
N ILE A 106 -5.52 0.55 2.22
CA ILE A 106 -6.57 1.55 1.92
C ILE A 106 -7.33 1.90 3.20
N GLY A 107 -7.75 0.89 3.97
CA GLY A 107 -8.45 1.10 5.25
C GLY A 107 -7.63 1.91 6.24
N TYR A 108 -6.36 1.58 6.44
CA TYR A 108 -5.46 2.36 7.30
C TYR A 108 -5.27 3.80 6.83
N CYS A 109 -5.10 4.01 5.52
CA CYS A 109 -5.01 5.36 4.95
C CYS A 109 -6.28 6.16 5.21
N GLN A 110 -7.46 5.57 5.04
CA GLN A 110 -8.74 6.22 5.31
C GLN A 110 -8.88 6.60 6.79
N VAL A 111 -8.46 5.74 7.72
CA VAL A 111 -8.48 6.07 9.16
C VAL A 111 -7.56 7.27 9.47
N ILE A 112 -6.39 7.37 8.83
CA ILE A 112 -5.49 8.52 9.02
C ILE A 112 -6.05 9.79 8.39
N LEU A 113 -6.70 9.70 7.23
CA LEU A 113 -7.20 10.85 6.46
C LEU A 113 -8.53 11.40 6.97
N ASN A 114 -9.32 10.59 7.68
CA ASN A 114 -10.61 10.98 8.26
C ASN A 114 -10.49 11.44 9.73
N ARG A 115 -9.26 11.67 10.21
CA ARG A 115 -8.97 12.32 11.50
C ARG A 115 -8.64 13.78 11.28
#